data_AF-A0A0H5SE55-F1
#
_entry.id   AF-A0A0H5SE55-F1
#
_cell.length_a   1.000
_cell.length_b   1.000
_cell.length_c   1.000
_cell.angle_alpha   90.00
_cell.angle_beta   90.00
_cell.angle_gamma   90.00
#
_symmetry.space_group_name_H-M   'P 1'
#
loop_
_entity.id
_entity.type
_entity.pdbx_description
1 polymer ?
#
loop_
_entity_poly.entity_id
_entity_poly.type
_entity_poly.pdbx_seq_one_letter_code
_entity_poly.pdbx_strand_id
1 'polypeptide(L)'
;MSLLVNDRMLWPKGRRKAFTLSYDDGVTQDIKLVEILNKYGVKATFNINAGLFGQKNTVSAGKKEVSHIKLSREEITAIYKGHEIAVHGQYHKCLVGMDIARCVDEILECRKELERLEGKPVTGFAYAFGAYDEVVIKALEACGISYARTIEPTRKFDLPKNFLTWHPTCHHDDERIYDLADEFLSDGIYFSFTTPAKLFYVWGHSYEFDQNENWDHIDRLINKIAGRDDVWYATNIEIRDYVEAYRRLVYSADGELVYNPSTIPVYLGGIFTKEFIEVLPGETKKLLKPINM
;
A
#
# COMPACT_ATOMS: atom_id res chain seq x y z
N MET A 1 24.72 -6.26 -28.50
CA MET A 1 24.45 -4.86 -28.13
C MET A 1 22.95 -4.73 -28.03
N SER A 2 22.45 -4.49 -26.82
CA SER A 2 21.02 -4.27 -26.56
C SER A 2 20.81 -2.80 -26.25
N LEU A 3 19.73 -2.20 -26.75
CA LEU A 3 19.35 -0.83 -26.41
C LEU A 3 18.41 -0.85 -25.21
N LEU A 4 18.71 -0.09 -24.16
CA LEU A 4 17.80 0.12 -23.05
C LEU A 4 17.10 1.47 -23.18
N VAL A 5 15.77 1.45 -23.26
CA VAL A 5 14.93 2.65 -23.27
C VAL A 5 14.76 3.19 -21.86
N ASN A 6 14.72 4.52 -21.73
CA ASN A 6 14.59 5.24 -20.47
C ASN A 6 13.12 5.66 -20.23
N ASP A 7 12.23 4.66 -20.25
CA ASP A 7 10.78 4.75 -20.08
C ASP A 7 10.30 4.12 -18.76
N ARG A 8 11.23 3.80 -17.85
CA ARG A 8 10.91 3.07 -16.62
C ARG A 8 10.33 4.02 -15.57
N MET A 9 9.29 3.57 -14.88
CA MET A 9 8.68 4.32 -13.79
C MET A 9 9.71 4.67 -12.70
N LEU A 10 9.69 5.91 -12.26
CA LEU A 10 10.26 6.36 -10.98
C LEU A 10 9.12 6.86 -10.10
N TRP A 11 9.34 6.94 -8.79
CA TRP A 11 8.40 7.58 -7.86
C TRP A 11 8.45 9.11 -7.99
N PRO A 12 7.47 9.85 -7.43
CA PRO A 12 7.42 11.30 -7.51
C PRO A 12 8.75 11.98 -7.22
N LYS A 13 9.10 12.96 -8.05
CA LYS A 13 10.39 13.69 -8.04
C LYS A 13 11.61 12.82 -8.37
N GLY A 14 11.43 11.76 -9.18
CA GLY A 14 12.52 10.89 -9.63
C GLY A 14 13.06 9.94 -8.57
N ARG A 15 12.32 9.74 -7.47
CA ARG A 15 12.72 8.84 -6.38
C ARG A 15 12.72 7.39 -6.84
N ARG A 16 13.56 6.56 -6.24
CA ARG A 16 13.68 5.13 -6.54
C ARG A 16 13.11 4.22 -5.46
N LYS A 17 12.67 4.79 -4.34
CA LYS A 17 12.17 4.05 -3.19
C LYS A 17 10.82 4.63 -2.76
N ALA A 18 9.85 3.77 -2.50
CA ALA A 18 8.61 4.13 -1.83
C ALA A 18 8.32 3.15 -0.69
N PHE A 19 7.78 3.68 0.40
CA PHE A 19 7.44 2.94 1.60
C PHE A 19 5.97 3.15 1.92
N THR A 20 5.25 2.05 2.11
CA THR A 20 3.84 2.06 2.52
C THR A 20 3.59 1.01 3.60
N LEU A 21 2.63 1.32 4.46
CA LEU A 21 2.25 0.54 5.62
C LEU A 21 0.75 0.23 5.55
N SER A 22 0.38 -0.94 6.06
CA SER A 22 -1.02 -1.36 6.15
C SER A 22 -1.32 -2.07 7.46
N TYR A 23 -2.25 -1.54 8.24
CA TYR A 23 -2.64 -2.12 9.53
C TYR A 23 -4.12 -2.42 9.59
N ASP A 24 -4.49 -3.47 10.31
CA ASP A 24 -5.83 -4.04 10.26
C ASP A 24 -6.64 -3.81 11.53
N ASP A 25 -7.92 -4.14 11.40
CA ASP A 25 -8.92 -4.23 12.44
C ASP A 25 -9.48 -2.93 13.02
N GLY A 26 -8.74 -1.83 13.01
CA GLY A 26 -9.21 -0.58 13.59
C GLY A 26 -9.31 -0.64 15.12
N VAL A 27 -8.22 -1.05 15.77
CA VAL A 27 -8.17 -1.29 17.22
C VAL A 27 -7.55 -0.11 17.99
N THR A 28 -7.80 -0.03 19.29
CA THR A 28 -7.30 1.06 20.16
C THR A 28 -5.78 1.22 20.15
N GLN A 29 -5.03 0.14 19.89
CA GLN A 29 -3.57 0.19 19.76
C GLN A 29 -3.12 1.02 18.55
N ASP A 30 -3.99 1.20 17.54
CA ASP A 30 -3.69 2.06 16.40
C ASP A 30 -3.42 3.51 16.82
N ILE A 31 -3.97 3.98 17.94
CA ILE A 31 -3.70 5.34 18.47
C ILE A 31 -2.21 5.54 18.67
N LYS A 32 -1.55 4.62 19.39
CA LYS A 32 -0.11 4.68 19.65
C LYS A 32 0.71 4.50 18.38
N LEU A 33 0.27 3.63 17.48
CA LEU A 33 0.93 3.45 16.19
C LEU A 33 0.86 4.73 15.35
N VAL A 34 -0.30 5.36 15.24
CA VAL A 34 -0.50 6.64 14.54
C VAL A 34 0.38 7.73 15.15
N GLU A 35 0.49 7.83 16.48
CA GLU A 35 1.39 8.78 17.14
C GLU A 35 2.85 8.59 16.72
N ILE A 36 3.32 7.34 16.68
CA ILE A 36 4.67 6.99 16.20
C ILE A 36 4.83 7.41 14.74
N LEU A 37 3.90 7.03 13.87
CA LEU A 37 3.98 7.34 12.43
C LEU A 37 3.98 8.85 12.16
N ASN A 38 3.10 9.59 12.85
CA ASN A 38 3.01 11.05 12.74
C ASN A 38 4.29 11.74 13.22
N LYS A 39 4.92 11.27 14.30
CA LYS A 39 6.21 11.78 14.79
C LYS A 39 7.29 11.73 13.70
N TYR A 40 7.30 10.70 12.86
CA TYR A 40 8.28 10.53 11.79
C TYR A 40 7.80 11.02 10.41
N GLY A 41 6.57 11.54 10.30
CA GLY A 41 5.98 11.97 9.02
C GLY A 41 5.72 10.82 8.03
N VAL A 42 5.50 9.60 8.53
CA VAL A 42 5.22 8.42 7.72
C VAL A 42 3.72 8.18 7.63
N LYS A 43 3.22 7.90 6.42
CA LYS A 43 1.82 7.58 6.18
C LYS A 43 1.57 6.07 6.24
N ALA A 44 0.32 5.69 6.45
CA ALA A 44 -0.14 4.31 6.49
C ALA A 44 -1.58 4.21 5.99
N THR A 45 -2.01 2.98 5.76
CA THR A 45 -3.38 2.59 5.42
C THR A 45 -3.94 1.73 6.55
N PHE A 46 -5.10 2.08 7.10
CA PHE A 46 -5.78 1.31 8.14
C PHE A 46 -7.03 0.65 7.56
N ASN A 47 -7.12 -0.68 7.63
CA ASN A 47 -8.22 -1.45 7.05
C ASN A 47 -9.23 -1.75 8.16
N ILE A 48 -10.42 -1.16 8.05
CA ILE A 48 -11.37 -1.02 9.15
C ILE A 48 -12.58 -1.92 8.93
N ASN A 49 -13.10 -2.51 10.02
CA ASN A 49 -14.37 -3.24 10.03
C ASN A 49 -15.49 -2.37 10.61
N ALA A 50 -16.25 -1.68 9.77
CA ALA A 50 -17.23 -0.71 10.24
C ALA A 50 -18.38 -1.33 11.08
N GLY A 51 -18.71 -2.60 10.85
CA GLY A 51 -19.72 -3.32 11.63
C GLY A 51 -19.28 -3.68 13.05
N LEU A 52 -17.99 -3.50 13.38
CA LEU A 52 -17.41 -3.85 14.66
C LEU A 52 -17.07 -2.63 15.53
N PHE A 53 -17.45 -1.41 15.13
CA PHE A 53 -17.14 -0.20 15.90
C PHE A 53 -17.57 -0.29 17.38
N GLY A 54 -16.67 0.13 18.27
CA GLY A 54 -16.87 0.14 19.72
C GLY A 54 -16.95 -1.23 20.40
N GLN A 55 -16.80 -2.33 19.66
CA GLN A 55 -16.79 -3.66 20.26
C GLN A 55 -15.55 -3.89 21.13
N LYS A 56 -15.73 -4.58 22.26
CA LYS A 56 -14.68 -4.87 23.23
C LYS A 56 -14.48 -6.37 23.31
N ASN A 57 -13.35 -6.85 22.79
CA ASN A 57 -12.95 -8.26 22.83
C ASN A 57 -11.50 -8.40 23.29
N THR A 58 -11.03 -9.64 23.32
CA THR A 58 -9.61 -10.00 23.47
C THR A 58 -9.16 -10.83 22.27
N VAL A 59 -7.84 -10.88 22.04
CA VAL A 59 -7.23 -11.74 21.02
C VAL A 59 -6.11 -12.57 21.64
N SER A 60 -6.14 -13.87 21.38
CA SER A 60 -5.20 -14.86 21.95
C SER A 60 -4.35 -15.58 20.90
N ALA A 61 -4.37 -15.11 19.64
CA ALA A 61 -3.64 -15.72 18.52
C ALA A 61 -2.09 -15.52 18.55
N GLY A 62 -1.54 -14.99 19.65
CA GLY A 62 -0.11 -14.67 19.80
C GLY A 62 0.49 -15.15 21.12
N LYS A 63 1.59 -14.55 21.55
CA LYS A 63 2.33 -14.96 22.76
C LYS A 63 1.54 -14.82 24.06
N LYS A 64 0.63 -13.84 24.13
CA LYS A 64 -0.30 -13.64 25.25
C LYS A 64 -1.62 -13.07 24.77
N GLU A 65 -2.65 -13.24 25.59
CA GLU A 65 -3.92 -12.57 25.37
C GLU A 65 -3.79 -11.06 25.64
N VAL A 66 -4.33 -10.26 24.73
CA VAL A 66 -4.39 -8.79 24.86
C VAL A 66 -5.76 -8.27 24.46
N SER A 67 -6.04 -7.00 24.79
CA SER A 67 -7.26 -6.32 24.36
C SER A 67 -7.31 -6.20 22.84
N HIS A 68 -8.47 -6.53 22.27
CA HIS A 68 -8.84 -6.26 20.88
C HIS A 68 -10.11 -5.40 20.90
N ILE A 69 -9.91 -4.12 21.20
CA ILE A 69 -11.00 -3.16 21.35
C ILE A 69 -11.05 -2.34 20.08
N LYS A 70 -12.17 -2.40 19.38
CA LYS A 70 -12.42 -1.65 18.15
C LYS A 70 -12.70 -0.19 18.51
N LEU A 71 -12.12 0.73 17.75
CA LEU A 71 -12.41 2.16 17.88
C LEU A 71 -13.91 2.42 17.66
N SER A 72 -14.44 3.44 18.33
CA SER A 72 -15.80 3.90 18.08
C SER A 72 -15.88 4.64 16.75
N ARG A 73 -17.09 4.72 16.20
CA ARG A 73 -17.37 5.39 14.93
C ARG A 73 -16.91 6.86 14.95
N GLU A 74 -17.11 7.53 16.06
CA GLU A 74 -16.82 8.96 16.26
C GLU A 74 -15.32 9.25 16.32
N GLU A 75 -14.50 8.25 16.65
CA GLU A 75 -13.05 8.39 16.79
C GLU A 75 -12.29 8.21 15.46
N ILE A 76 -12.83 7.45 14.51
CA ILE A 76 -12.16 7.02 13.27
C ILE A 76 -11.51 8.20 12.52
N THR A 77 -12.29 9.22 12.17
CA THR A 77 -11.81 10.36 11.37
C THR A 77 -10.72 11.14 12.10
N ALA A 78 -10.82 11.26 13.43
CA ALA A 78 -9.85 12.01 14.22
C ALA A 78 -8.53 11.24 14.37
N ILE A 79 -8.60 9.94 14.66
CA ILE A 79 -7.44 9.08 14.87
C ILE A 79 -6.67 8.89 13.56
N TYR A 80 -7.33 8.56 12.45
CA TYR A 80 -6.64 8.26 11.20
C TYR A 80 -6.37 9.51 10.33
N LYS A 81 -6.48 10.71 10.89
CA LYS A 81 -6.22 11.95 10.15
C LYS A 81 -4.80 11.95 9.56
N GLY A 82 -4.71 12.11 8.25
CA GLY A 82 -3.44 12.10 7.51
C GLY A 82 -3.01 10.72 7.02
N HIS A 83 -3.73 9.67 7.41
CA HIS A 83 -3.61 8.30 6.93
C HIS A 83 -4.78 7.97 5.99
N GLU A 84 -4.66 6.84 5.30
CA GLU A 84 -5.76 6.27 4.55
C GLU A 84 -6.58 5.33 5.44
N ILE A 85 -7.90 5.32 5.27
CA ILE A 85 -8.73 4.20 5.73
C ILE A 85 -9.22 3.40 4.53
N ALA A 86 -9.27 2.08 4.69
CA ALA A 86 -9.64 1.12 3.67
C ALA A 86 -10.59 0.06 4.26
N VAL A 87 -11.23 -0.72 3.38
CA VAL A 87 -12.25 -1.70 3.77
C VAL A 87 -11.58 -3.00 4.25
N HIS A 88 -12.02 -3.55 5.38
CA HIS A 88 -11.61 -4.88 5.83
C HIS A 88 -12.78 -5.87 5.98
N GLY A 89 -13.89 -5.56 5.31
CA GLY A 89 -15.18 -6.25 5.45
C GLY A 89 -15.95 -5.76 6.68
N GLN A 90 -17.27 -5.86 6.63
CA GLN A 90 -18.13 -5.30 7.67
C GLN A 90 -17.90 -5.97 9.04
N TYR A 91 -17.81 -7.29 9.06
CA TYR A 91 -17.69 -8.07 10.31
C TYR A 91 -16.47 -9.00 10.32
N HIS A 92 -15.41 -8.69 9.56
CA HIS A 92 -14.18 -9.50 9.47
C HIS A 92 -14.46 -10.99 9.12
N LYS A 93 -15.41 -11.24 8.20
CA LYS A 93 -15.75 -12.60 7.77
C LYS A 93 -14.73 -13.11 6.73
N CYS A 94 -14.42 -14.41 6.79
CA CYS A 94 -13.77 -15.07 5.67
C CYS A 94 -14.76 -15.16 4.50
N LEU A 95 -14.49 -14.46 3.40
CA LEU A 95 -15.40 -14.40 2.25
C LEU A 95 -15.30 -15.63 1.34
N VAL A 96 -14.20 -16.39 1.43
CA VAL A 96 -13.99 -17.61 0.63
C VAL A 96 -15.10 -18.62 0.93
N GLY A 97 -15.69 -19.17 -0.13
CA GLY A 97 -16.80 -20.11 -0.04
C GLY A 97 -18.18 -19.46 0.22
N MET A 98 -18.27 -18.13 0.33
CA MET A 98 -19.55 -17.43 0.27
C MET A 98 -20.00 -17.26 -1.19
N ASP A 99 -21.31 -17.12 -1.39
CA ASP A 99 -21.83 -16.65 -2.68
C ASP A 99 -21.60 -15.15 -2.86
N ILE A 100 -21.64 -14.71 -4.12
CA ILE A 100 -21.31 -13.34 -4.50
C ILE A 100 -22.16 -12.28 -3.78
N ALA A 101 -23.44 -12.55 -3.49
CA ALA A 101 -24.32 -11.58 -2.86
C ALA A 101 -23.89 -11.32 -1.41
N ARG A 102 -23.51 -12.36 -0.67
CA ARG A 102 -22.96 -12.23 0.69
C ARG A 102 -21.59 -11.54 0.70
N CYS A 103 -20.72 -11.82 -0.28
CA CYS A 103 -19.46 -11.10 -0.42
C CYS A 103 -19.71 -9.60 -0.63
N VAL A 104 -20.60 -9.25 -1.56
CA VAL A 104 -20.95 -7.86 -1.88
C VAL A 104 -21.52 -7.13 -0.66
N ASP A 105 -22.39 -7.77 0.13
CA ASP A 105 -22.95 -7.20 1.35
C ASP A 105 -21.86 -6.83 2.38
N GLU A 106 -20.94 -7.77 2.66
CA GLU A 106 -19.81 -7.52 3.57
C GLU A 106 -18.89 -6.37 3.11
N ILE A 107 -18.67 -6.25 1.80
CA ILE A 107 -17.78 -5.24 1.23
C ILE A 107 -18.47 -3.87 1.19
N LEU A 108 -19.69 -3.79 0.62
CA LEU A 108 -20.37 -2.52 0.38
C LEU A 108 -20.88 -1.86 1.65
N GLU A 109 -21.39 -2.62 2.62
CA GLU A 109 -21.88 -2.00 3.86
C GLU A 109 -20.73 -1.35 4.63
N CYS A 110 -19.57 -2.02 4.68
CA CYS A 110 -18.37 -1.43 5.25
C CYS A 110 -17.92 -0.21 4.46
N ARG A 111 -17.82 -0.31 3.13
CA ARG A 111 -17.41 0.79 2.26
C ARG A 111 -18.28 2.02 2.44
N LYS A 112 -19.61 1.88 2.36
CA LYS A 112 -20.57 2.98 2.51
C LYS A 112 -20.39 3.70 3.85
N GLU A 113 -20.11 2.95 4.91
CA GLU A 113 -19.93 3.53 6.23
C GLU A 113 -18.63 4.30 6.36
N LEU A 114 -17.52 3.78 5.83
CA LEU A 114 -16.25 4.49 5.79
C LEU A 114 -16.33 5.75 4.90
N GLU A 115 -17.02 5.67 3.76
CA GLU A 115 -17.25 6.84 2.89
C GLU A 115 -18.09 7.93 3.56
N ARG A 116 -19.08 7.56 4.40
CA ARG A 116 -19.84 8.52 5.22
C ARG A 116 -18.96 9.26 6.23
N LEU A 117 -17.96 8.59 6.81
CA LEU A 117 -17.03 9.18 7.76
C LEU A 117 -15.98 10.07 7.08
N GLU A 118 -15.46 9.63 5.92
CA GLU A 118 -14.38 10.34 5.23
C GLU A 118 -14.87 11.43 4.26
N GLY A 119 -16.11 11.35 3.77
CA GLY A 119 -16.65 12.27 2.78
C GLY A 119 -16.02 12.15 1.38
N LYS A 120 -15.32 11.04 1.10
CA LYS A 120 -14.68 10.74 -0.19
C LYS A 120 -14.78 9.24 -0.49
N PRO A 121 -14.61 8.81 -1.75
CA PRO A 121 -14.62 7.40 -2.10
C PRO A 121 -13.54 6.60 -1.37
N VAL A 122 -13.90 5.41 -0.88
CA VAL A 122 -12.98 4.45 -0.25
C VAL A 122 -12.92 3.21 -1.12
N THR A 123 -11.79 2.98 -1.78
CA THR A 123 -11.64 1.90 -2.77
C THR A 123 -10.52 0.92 -2.43
N GLY A 124 -9.90 1.07 -1.26
CA GLY A 124 -8.91 0.11 -0.75
C GLY A 124 -9.56 -1.06 -0.03
N PHE A 125 -8.91 -2.22 -0.05
CA PHE A 125 -9.36 -3.41 0.66
C PHE A 125 -8.19 -4.23 1.25
N ALA A 126 -8.46 -4.99 2.30
CA ALA A 126 -7.60 -6.06 2.78
C ALA A 126 -8.41 -7.33 3.02
N TYR A 127 -7.95 -8.47 2.51
CA TYR A 127 -8.62 -9.75 2.70
C TYR A 127 -8.48 -10.20 4.16
N ALA A 128 -9.61 -10.37 4.86
CA ALA A 128 -9.63 -11.03 6.15
C ALA A 128 -8.97 -12.42 6.03
N PHE A 129 -8.05 -12.74 6.94
CA PHE A 129 -7.23 -13.96 6.91
C PHE A 129 -6.38 -14.15 5.65
N GLY A 130 -6.24 -13.11 4.80
CA GLY A 130 -5.57 -13.22 3.51
C GLY A 130 -6.25 -14.13 2.50
N ALA A 131 -7.47 -14.59 2.79
CA ALA A 131 -8.18 -15.60 2.00
C ALA A 131 -8.98 -14.94 0.87
N TYR A 132 -8.79 -15.44 -0.35
CA TYR A 132 -9.54 -14.98 -1.52
C TYR A 132 -9.73 -16.13 -2.53
N ASP A 133 -10.77 -16.01 -3.35
CA ASP A 133 -11.03 -16.85 -4.51
C ASP A 133 -11.59 -15.98 -5.66
N GLU A 134 -11.89 -16.58 -6.81
CA GLU A 134 -12.44 -15.86 -7.96
C GLU A 134 -13.79 -15.19 -7.68
N VAL A 135 -14.62 -15.75 -6.80
CA VAL A 135 -15.92 -15.17 -6.42
C VAL A 135 -15.69 -13.89 -5.62
N VAL A 136 -14.76 -13.93 -4.66
CA VAL A 136 -14.40 -12.74 -3.87
C VAL A 136 -13.80 -11.65 -4.74
N ILE A 137 -12.91 -11.98 -5.68
CA ILE A 137 -12.32 -10.98 -6.60
C ILE A 137 -13.43 -10.32 -7.44
N LYS A 138 -14.35 -11.10 -8.04
CA LYS A 138 -15.49 -10.55 -8.80
C LYS A 138 -16.39 -9.67 -7.95
N ALA A 139 -16.60 -10.04 -6.68
CA ALA A 139 -17.35 -9.20 -5.74
C ALA A 139 -16.65 -7.87 -5.50
N LEU A 140 -15.33 -7.86 -5.27
CA LEU A 140 -14.55 -6.63 -5.10
C LEU A 140 -14.62 -5.73 -6.33
N GLU A 141 -14.49 -6.29 -7.53
CA GLU A 141 -14.65 -5.55 -8.80
C GLU A 141 -16.03 -4.92 -8.92
N ALA A 142 -17.10 -5.70 -8.68
CA ALA A 142 -18.48 -5.21 -8.69
C ALA A 142 -18.73 -4.13 -7.62
N CYS A 143 -18.00 -4.19 -6.52
CA CYS A 143 -18.04 -3.21 -5.45
C CYS A 143 -17.15 -1.98 -5.71
N GLY A 144 -16.48 -1.89 -6.86
CA GLY A 144 -15.61 -0.78 -7.22
C GLY A 144 -14.34 -0.66 -6.36
N ILE A 145 -13.86 -1.78 -5.81
CA ILE A 145 -12.58 -1.86 -5.11
C ILE A 145 -11.44 -1.80 -6.14
N SER A 146 -10.40 -1.07 -5.76
CA SER A 146 -9.32 -0.64 -6.63
C SER A 146 -7.99 -1.35 -6.37
N TYR A 147 -7.80 -1.81 -5.14
CA TYR A 147 -6.72 -2.67 -4.71
C TYR A 147 -7.19 -3.50 -3.51
N ALA A 148 -6.57 -4.66 -3.33
CA ALA A 148 -6.82 -5.55 -2.21
C ALA A 148 -5.54 -6.26 -1.78
N ARG A 149 -5.15 -6.11 -0.50
CA ARG A 149 -3.93 -6.72 0.04
C ARG A 149 -4.17 -8.12 0.59
N THR A 150 -3.29 -9.04 0.20
CA THR A 150 -3.18 -10.42 0.73
C THR A 150 -2.15 -10.49 1.87
N ILE A 151 -1.90 -11.67 2.45
CA ILE A 151 -0.89 -11.84 3.51
C ILE A 151 0.40 -12.51 3.03
N GLU A 152 0.49 -12.88 1.76
CA GLU A 152 1.63 -13.65 1.23
C GLU A 152 2.88 -12.76 1.11
N PRO A 153 3.98 -13.08 1.84
CA PRO A 153 5.18 -12.25 1.82
C PRO A 153 6.00 -12.52 0.56
N THR A 154 6.19 -11.50 -0.27
CA THR A 154 7.06 -11.63 -1.46
C THR A 154 8.55 -11.56 -1.12
N ARG A 155 8.89 -10.87 -0.01
CA ARG A 155 10.26 -10.51 0.37
C ARG A 155 11.03 -9.83 -0.77
N LYS A 156 10.30 -9.11 -1.62
CA LYS A 156 10.79 -8.36 -2.79
C LYS A 156 10.18 -6.95 -2.79
N PHE A 157 10.72 -6.08 -3.65
CA PHE A 157 10.29 -4.69 -3.79
C PHE A 157 9.59 -4.41 -5.12
N ASP A 158 9.11 -5.44 -5.79
CA ASP A 158 8.45 -5.32 -7.09
C ASP A 158 7.06 -4.67 -6.97
N LEU A 159 6.64 -3.98 -8.03
CA LEU A 159 5.26 -3.50 -8.14
C LEU A 159 4.30 -4.69 -8.37
N PRO A 160 3.10 -4.67 -7.78
CA PRO A 160 2.12 -5.74 -8.03
C PRO A 160 1.66 -5.72 -9.48
N LYS A 161 1.53 -6.89 -10.11
CA LYS A 161 0.94 -6.99 -11.46
C LYS A 161 -0.55 -6.68 -11.43
N ASN A 162 -1.26 -7.25 -10.46
CA ASN A 162 -2.68 -7.02 -10.20
C ASN A 162 -2.86 -6.44 -8.81
N PHE A 163 -3.50 -5.26 -8.72
CA PHE A 163 -3.74 -4.60 -7.44
C PHE A 163 -4.81 -5.29 -6.59
N LEU A 164 -5.72 -6.10 -7.18
CA LEU A 164 -6.69 -6.89 -6.41
C LEU A 164 -6.08 -8.15 -5.77
N THR A 165 -4.83 -8.46 -6.07
CA THR A 165 -4.04 -9.51 -5.41
C THR A 165 -2.67 -8.94 -5.06
N TRP A 166 -2.67 -7.88 -4.26
CA TRP A 166 -1.43 -7.18 -3.90
C TRP A 166 -0.76 -7.89 -2.73
N HIS A 167 0.32 -8.61 -3.03
CA HIS A 167 1.16 -9.26 -2.03
C HIS A 167 2.11 -8.24 -1.38
N PRO A 168 2.15 -8.14 -0.04
CA PRO A 168 3.09 -7.27 0.65
C PRO A 168 4.54 -7.76 0.50
N THR A 169 5.49 -6.90 0.82
CA THR A 169 6.90 -7.33 0.96
C THR A 169 7.00 -8.29 2.13
N CYS A 170 6.48 -7.92 3.31
CA CYS A 170 6.51 -8.78 4.49
C CYS A 170 5.52 -8.32 5.58
N HIS A 171 5.36 -9.15 6.61
CA HIS A 171 4.75 -8.75 7.88
C HIS A 171 5.72 -7.88 8.69
N HIS A 172 5.24 -7.05 9.62
CA HIS A 172 6.13 -6.25 10.48
C HIS A 172 7.02 -7.11 11.40
N ASP A 173 6.60 -8.34 11.67
CA ASP A 173 7.30 -9.32 12.51
C ASP A 173 8.07 -10.36 11.67
N ASP A 174 8.23 -10.13 10.36
CA ASP A 174 9.07 -11.00 9.53
C ASP A 174 10.51 -10.97 10.05
N GLU A 175 11.10 -12.16 10.22
CA GLU A 175 12.46 -12.34 10.72
C GLU A 175 13.51 -11.54 9.92
N ARG A 176 13.23 -11.27 8.63
CA ARG A 176 14.11 -10.53 7.72
C ARG A 176 13.80 -9.03 7.65
N ILE A 177 12.90 -8.49 8.47
CA ILE A 177 12.41 -7.11 8.32
C ILE A 177 13.54 -6.07 8.29
N TYR A 178 14.58 -6.23 9.12
CA TYR A 178 15.71 -5.30 9.15
C TYR A 178 16.67 -5.50 7.97
N ASP A 179 16.92 -6.74 7.55
CA ASP A 179 17.70 -7.03 6.34
C ASP A 179 17.00 -6.46 5.09
N LEU A 180 15.68 -6.64 5.00
CA LEU A 180 14.85 -6.05 3.94
C LEU A 180 14.88 -4.53 3.99
N ALA A 181 14.88 -3.91 5.18
CA ALA A 181 15.05 -2.47 5.29
C ALA A 181 16.44 -2.01 4.79
N ASP A 182 17.51 -2.75 5.09
CA ASP A 182 18.85 -2.45 4.56
C ASP A 182 18.93 -2.64 3.04
N GLU A 183 18.38 -3.73 2.50
CA GLU A 183 18.28 -3.98 1.06
C GLU A 183 17.46 -2.90 0.35
N PHE A 184 16.36 -2.46 0.96
CA PHE A 184 15.51 -1.38 0.44
C PHE A 184 16.27 -0.06 0.35
N LEU A 185 16.95 0.32 1.44
CA LEU A 185 17.68 1.58 1.55
C LEU A 185 18.98 1.59 0.74
N SER A 186 19.53 0.42 0.38
CA SER A 186 20.70 0.31 -0.48
C SER A 186 20.51 1.02 -1.82
N ASP A 187 21.55 1.75 -2.25
CA ASP A 187 21.66 2.37 -3.57
C ASP A 187 22.14 1.39 -4.65
N GLY A 188 22.38 0.13 -4.28
CA GLY A 188 22.66 -0.94 -5.21
C GLY A 188 21.54 -1.09 -6.24
N ILE A 189 21.91 -1.51 -7.46
CA ILE A 189 20.97 -1.74 -8.55
C ILE A 189 19.97 -2.80 -8.11
N TYR A 190 18.71 -2.42 -7.99
CA TYR A 190 17.60 -3.36 -7.89
C TYR A 190 17.20 -3.76 -9.30
N PHE A 191 17.66 -4.94 -9.71
CA PHE A 191 17.34 -5.45 -11.03
C PHE A 191 15.94 -6.07 -11.01
N SER A 192 14.96 -5.29 -11.45
CA SER A 192 13.63 -5.78 -11.81
C SER A 192 13.41 -5.54 -13.29
N PHE A 193 12.77 -6.50 -13.96
CA PHE A 193 12.52 -6.43 -15.41
C PHE A 193 11.53 -5.30 -15.78
N THR A 194 10.84 -4.71 -14.81
CA THR A 194 9.77 -3.73 -15.06
C THR A 194 10.16 -2.30 -14.70
N THR A 195 10.85 -2.08 -13.57
CA THR A 195 11.22 -0.74 -13.09
C THR A 195 12.39 -0.79 -12.11
N PRO A 196 13.26 0.25 -12.05
CA PRO A 196 14.23 0.38 -10.96
C PRO A 196 13.61 0.88 -9.63
N ALA A 197 12.31 1.19 -9.60
CA ALA A 197 11.62 1.70 -8.43
C ALA A 197 11.25 0.56 -7.46
N LYS A 198 11.82 0.61 -6.25
CA LYS A 198 11.52 -0.27 -5.13
C LYS A 198 10.25 0.18 -4.42
N LEU A 199 9.37 -0.77 -4.11
CA LEU A 199 8.22 -0.61 -3.23
C LEU A 199 8.38 -1.50 -2.00
N PHE A 200 8.57 -0.90 -0.83
CA PHE A 200 8.59 -1.65 0.41
C PHE A 200 7.22 -1.55 1.09
N TYR A 201 6.48 -2.65 1.08
CA TYR A 201 5.13 -2.74 1.61
C TYR A 201 5.08 -3.65 2.84
N VAL A 202 4.88 -3.07 4.03
CA VAL A 202 4.79 -3.82 5.29
C VAL A 202 3.36 -3.80 5.83
N TRP A 203 2.91 -4.91 6.40
CA TRP A 203 1.60 -5.01 7.04
C TRP A 203 1.65 -5.66 8.44
N GLY A 204 0.58 -5.52 9.21
CA GLY A 204 0.33 -6.33 10.41
C GLY A 204 -0.79 -5.78 11.29
N HIS A 205 -0.85 -6.16 12.56
CA HIS A 205 -1.83 -5.65 13.51
C HIS A 205 -1.16 -4.91 14.67
N SER A 206 -1.67 -3.75 15.05
CA SER A 206 -1.05 -2.97 16.14
C SER A 206 -1.15 -3.65 17.52
N TYR A 207 -2.15 -4.51 17.74
CA TYR A 207 -2.26 -5.30 18.97
C TYR A 207 -1.12 -6.32 19.12
N GLU A 208 -0.46 -6.74 18.03
CA GLU A 208 0.65 -7.71 18.08
C GLU A 208 1.85 -7.14 18.84
N PHE A 209 2.01 -5.81 18.86
CA PHE A 209 3.05 -5.15 19.65
C PHE A 209 2.82 -5.28 21.16
N ASP A 210 1.56 -5.32 21.60
CA ASP A 210 1.23 -5.62 23.00
C ASP A 210 1.48 -7.10 23.29
N GLN A 211 1.10 -8.00 22.38
CA GLN A 211 1.31 -9.46 22.55
C GLN A 211 2.79 -9.80 22.66
N ASN A 212 3.61 -9.16 21.84
CA ASN A 212 5.05 -9.39 21.77
C ASN A 212 5.86 -8.50 22.74
N GLU A 213 5.23 -7.54 23.41
CA GLU A 213 5.87 -6.56 24.29
C GLU A 213 7.01 -5.79 23.61
N ASN A 214 6.83 -5.47 22.32
CA ASN A 214 7.90 -4.99 21.44
C ASN A 214 7.54 -3.72 20.65
N TRP A 215 6.86 -2.74 21.28
CA TRP A 215 6.58 -1.45 20.64
C TRP A 215 7.83 -0.71 20.14
N ASP A 216 9.00 -0.98 20.72
CA ASP A 216 10.29 -0.50 20.24
C ASP A 216 10.65 -1.05 18.85
N HIS A 217 10.11 -2.20 18.46
CA HIS A 217 10.37 -2.83 17.17
C HIS A 217 9.88 -1.97 16.00
N ILE A 218 8.63 -1.51 16.06
CA ILE A 218 8.09 -0.63 15.01
C ILE A 218 8.74 0.76 15.06
N ASP A 219 8.98 1.33 16.26
CA ASP A 219 9.68 2.62 16.37
C ASP A 219 11.08 2.55 15.74
N ARG A 220 11.85 1.47 15.99
CA ARG A 220 13.16 1.25 15.35
C ARG A 220 13.07 1.14 13.83
N LEU A 221 12.11 0.36 13.31
CA LEU A 221 11.92 0.19 11.87
C LEU A 221 11.60 1.53 11.21
N ILE A 222 10.65 2.29 11.76
CA ILE A 222 10.24 3.59 11.22
C ILE A 222 11.40 4.59 11.33
N ASN A 223 12.09 4.66 12.47
CA ASN A 223 13.26 5.53 12.63
C ASN A 223 14.38 5.23 11.61
N LYS A 224 14.57 3.96 11.23
CA LYS A 224 15.56 3.55 10.22
C LYS A 224 15.20 4.02 8.81
N ILE A 225 13.91 3.98 8.46
CA ILE A 225 13.43 4.24 7.09
C ILE A 225 13.02 5.70 6.88
N ALA A 226 12.51 6.39 7.91
CA ALA A 226 11.91 7.72 7.83
C ALA A 226 12.93 8.87 7.62
N GLY A 227 12.41 10.05 7.27
CA GLY A 227 13.19 11.28 7.17
C GLY A 227 14.15 11.36 5.97
N ARG A 228 13.96 10.52 4.95
CA ARG A 228 14.86 10.44 3.79
C ARG A 228 14.24 11.08 2.56
N ASP A 229 15.00 11.97 1.91
CA ASP A 229 14.53 12.66 0.69
C ASP A 229 14.41 11.72 -0.52
N ASP A 230 15.12 10.59 -0.53
CA ASP A 230 15.11 9.60 -1.61
C ASP A 230 13.99 8.56 -1.50
N VAL A 231 13.18 8.62 -0.43
CA VAL A 231 12.04 7.72 -0.17
C VAL A 231 10.73 8.49 -0.24
N TRP A 232 9.75 7.95 -0.97
CA TRP A 232 8.38 8.44 -0.94
C TRP A 232 7.55 7.68 0.09
N TYR A 233 7.09 8.37 1.13
CA TYR A 233 6.16 7.83 2.13
C TYR A 233 4.73 8.07 1.67
N ALA A 234 3.99 7.00 1.39
CA ALA A 234 2.69 7.07 0.74
C ALA A 234 1.69 6.10 1.39
N THR A 235 0.40 6.39 1.24
CA THR A 235 -0.65 5.39 1.52
C THR A 235 -0.80 4.42 0.34
N ASN A 236 -1.58 3.36 0.52
CA ASN A 236 -1.77 2.36 -0.52
C ASN A 236 -2.52 2.90 -1.75
N ILE A 237 -3.55 3.74 -1.57
CA ILE A 237 -4.23 4.38 -2.70
C ILE A 237 -3.30 5.33 -3.46
N GLU A 238 -2.43 6.07 -2.76
CA GLU A 238 -1.44 6.93 -3.41
C GLU A 238 -0.49 6.12 -4.29
N ILE A 239 0.00 4.97 -3.80
CA ILE A 239 0.83 4.05 -4.60
C ILE A 239 0.05 3.51 -5.80
N ARG A 240 -1.16 2.99 -5.58
CA ARG A 240 -2.01 2.41 -6.63
C ARG A 240 -2.30 3.42 -7.72
N ASP A 241 -2.75 4.62 -7.35
CA ASP A 241 -3.13 5.66 -8.30
C ASP A 241 -1.94 6.16 -9.12
N TYR A 242 -0.77 6.29 -8.50
CA TYR A 242 0.46 6.65 -9.19
C TYR A 242 0.90 5.59 -10.20
N VAL A 243 0.91 4.31 -9.81
CA VAL A 243 1.25 3.21 -10.71
C VAL A 243 0.25 3.12 -11.87
N GLU A 244 -1.04 3.36 -11.61
CA GLU A 244 -2.08 3.37 -12.64
C GLU A 244 -1.96 4.59 -13.58
N ALA A 245 -1.52 5.74 -13.08
CA ALA A 245 -1.16 6.88 -13.95
C ALA A 245 -0.02 6.54 -14.90
N TYR A 246 1.04 5.88 -14.39
CA TYR A 246 2.14 5.39 -15.22
C TYR A 246 1.69 4.36 -16.27
N ARG A 247 0.84 3.39 -15.89
CA ARG A 247 0.33 2.35 -16.80
C ARG A 247 -0.53 2.89 -17.94
N ARG A 248 -1.16 4.05 -17.73
CA ARG A 248 -2.02 4.72 -18.73
C ARG A 248 -1.27 5.65 -19.68
N LEU A 249 0.05 5.80 -19.52
CA LEU A 249 0.86 6.57 -20.48
C LEU A 249 0.72 6.01 -21.89
N VAL A 250 0.66 6.92 -22.88
CA VAL A 250 0.50 6.57 -24.29
C VAL A 250 1.79 6.96 -25.03
N TYR A 251 2.41 6.00 -25.72
CA TYR A 251 3.68 6.21 -26.41
C TYR A 251 3.46 6.35 -27.92
N SER A 252 4.28 7.19 -28.57
CA SER A 252 4.34 7.23 -30.03
C SER A 252 4.87 5.91 -30.58
N ALA A 253 4.47 5.55 -31.81
CA ALA A 253 4.85 4.27 -32.42
C ALA A 253 6.36 4.11 -32.63
N ASP A 254 7.10 5.23 -32.76
CA ASP A 254 8.56 5.26 -32.84
C ASP A 254 9.25 5.22 -31.46
N GLY A 255 8.50 5.30 -30.37
CA GLY A 255 9.02 5.26 -29.00
C GLY A 255 9.78 6.50 -28.57
N GLU A 256 9.66 7.65 -29.26
CA GLU A 256 10.34 8.89 -28.88
C GLU A 256 9.52 9.80 -27.96
N LEU A 257 8.20 9.74 -28.04
CA LEU A 257 7.27 10.61 -27.32
C LEU A 257 6.39 9.82 -26.38
N VAL A 258 6.01 10.46 -25.28
CA VAL A 258 5.08 9.95 -24.29
C VAL A 258 4.04 11.01 -23.95
N TYR A 259 2.78 10.63 -23.93
CA TYR A 259 1.64 11.45 -23.54
C TYR A 259 1.07 10.95 -22.21
N ASN A 260 0.78 11.88 -21.30
CA ASN A 260 0.16 11.58 -20.01
C ASN A 260 -1.33 11.98 -20.00
N PRO A 261 -2.27 11.02 -20.15
CA PRO A 261 -3.70 11.31 -20.10
C PRO A 261 -4.27 11.42 -18.67
N SER A 262 -3.45 11.20 -17.64
CA SER A 262 -3.89 11.21 -16.25
C SER A 262 -3.85 12.61 -15.63
N THR A 263 -4.32 12.72 -14.39
CA THR A 263 -4.24 13.94 -13.57
C THR A 263 -3.01 13.98 -12.66
N ILE A 264 -2.12 12.99 -12.75
CA ILE A 264 -0.96 12.84 -11.88
C ILE A 264 0.32 13.04 -12.72
N PRO A 265 1.26 13.92 -12.33
CA PRO A 265 2.58 13.98 -12.95
C PRO A 265 3.31 12.64 -12.83
N VAL A 266 3.82 12.11 -13.94
CA VAL A 266 4.54 10.83 -13.96
C VAL A 266 6.02 11.06 -14.23
N TYR A 267 6.89 10.39 -13.47
CA TYR A 267 8.34 10.49 -13.60
C TYR A 267 8.90 9.25 -14.28
N LEU A 268 9.69 9.45 -15.33
CA LEU A 268 10.29 8.39 -16.15
C LEU A 268 11.80 8.51 -16.17
N GLY A 269 12.50 7.38 -16.08
CA GLY A 269 13.96 7.31 -16.20
C GLY A 269 14.43 5.93 -16.63
N GLY A 270 15.68 5.61 -16.33
CA GLY A 270 16.29 4.33 -16.70
C GLY A 270 16.98 3.62 -15.56
N ILE A 271 17.28 2.34 -15.77
CA ILE A 271 17.99 1.51 -14.78
C ILE A 271 19.40 2.08 -14.54
N PHE A 272 20.10 2.46 -15.62
CA PHE A 272 21.52 2.86 -15.60
C PHE A 272 21.76 4.37 -15.71
N THR A 273 20.72 5.22 -15.58
CA THR A 273 20.86 6.68 -15.59
C THR A 273 20.23 7.32 -14.36
N LYS A 274 20.83 8.41 -13.87
CA LYS A 274 20.24 9.26 -12.82
C LYS A 274 19.30 10.32 -13.40
N GLU A 275 19.35 10.54 -14.70
CA GLU A 275 18.45 11.46 -15.38
C GLU A 275 17.02 10.90 -15.38
N PHE A 276 16.07 11.82 -15.29
CA PHE A 276 14.65 11.51 -15.42
C PHE A 276 13.95 12.69 -16.08
N ILE A 277 12.76 12.41 -16.62
CA ILE A 277 11.82 13.42 -17.06
C ILE A 277 10.56 13.36 -16.20
N GLU A 278 9.92 14.51 -16.04
CA GLU A 278 8.58 14.65 -15.51
C GLU A 278 7.61 14.87 -16.67
N VAL A 279 6.56 14.06 -16.79
CA VAL A 279 5.50 14.21 -17.80
C VAL A 279 4.24 14.69 -17.09
N LEU A 280 3.90 15.96 -17.25
CA LEU A 280 2.77 16.60 -16.59
C LEU A 280 1.42 16.10 -17.15
N PRO A 281 0.32 16.23 -16.38
CA PRO A 281 -1.02 15.95 -16.87
C PRO A 281 -1.33 16.67 -18.20
N GLY A 282 -1.77 15.91 -19.21
CA GLY A 282 -2.07 16.43 -20.54
C GLY A 282 -0.86 16.83 -21.39
N GLU A 283 0.37 16.60 -20.93
CA GLU A 283 1.60 16.89 -21.67
C GLU A 283 2.00 15.73 -22.58
N THR A 284 2.50 16.06 -23.78
CA THR A 284 3.31 15.14 -24.60
C THR A 284 4.77 15.56 -24.50
N LYS A 285 5.66 14.64 -24.12
CA LYS A 285 7.08 14.91 -23.86
C LYS A 285 7.99 13.95 -24.59
N LYS A 286 9.20 14.41 -24.94
CA LYS A 286 10.24 13.57 -25.52
C LYS A 286 10.94 12.75 -24.43
N LEU A 287 11.11 11.45 -24.68
CA LEU A 287 11.83 10.53 -23.81
C LEU A 287 13.34 10.81 -23.82
N LEU A 288 14.01 10.39 -22.74
CA LEU A 288 15.48 10.38 -22.71
C LEU A 288 16.01 9.41 -23.75
N LYS A 289 17.17 9.74 -24.34
CA LYS A 289 17.81 8.89 -25.36
C LYS A 289 18.12 7.50 -24.78
N PRO A 290 17.95 6.41 -25.57
CA PRO A 290 18.36 5.08 -25.14
C PRO A 290 19.86 4.97 -24.84
N ILE A 291 20.23 4.01 -24.01
CA ILE A 291 21.63 3.71 -23.64
C ILE A 291 22.04 2.38 -24.27
N ASN A 292 23.26 2.31 -24.80
CA ASN A 292 23.86 1.07 -25.31
C ASN A 292 24.30 0.17 -24.15
N MET A 293 23.95 -1.11 -24.23
CA MET A 293 24.34 -2.16 -23.30
C MET A 293 25.07 -3.30 -24.01
#